data_AF-A0A1T5CW54-F1
#
_entry.id   AF-A0A1T5CW54-F1
#
_cell.length_a   1.000
_cell.length_b   1.000
_cell.length_c   1.000
_cell.angle_alpha   90.00
_cell.angle_beta   90.00
_cell.angle_gamma   90.00
#
_symmetry.space_group_name_H-M   'P 1'
#
loop_
_entity.id
_entity.type
_entity.pdbx_description
1 polymer ?
#
loop_
_entity_poly.entity_id
_entity_poly.type
_entity_poly.pdbx_seq_one_letter_code
_entity_poly.pdbx_strand_id
1 'polypeptide(L)'
;MKETASAKAKAIAANIRKLREYRDYTQDYLAAKLAISQNAYSKIELGYSRITLERLFIISAVLEVNPADLISTETDKLINLINF
;
A
#
# COMPACT_ATOMS: atom_id res chain seq x y z
N MET A 1 12.94 -9.87 16.68
CA MET A 1 12.61 -10.43 15.34
C MET A 1 11.16 -10.18 14.92
N LYS A 2 10.13 -10.56 15.71
CA LYS A 2 8.70 -10.29 15.38
C LYS A 2 8.35 -8.80 15.32
N GLU A 3 8.88 -8.01 16.25
CA GLU A 3 8.74 -6.55 16.32
C GLU A 3 9.14 -5.87 15.00
N THR A 4 10.30 -6.25 14.45
CA THR A 4 10.85 -5.67 13.22
C THR A 4 10.00 -5.99 11.99
N ALA A 5 9.43 -7.20 11.90
CA ALA A 5 8.54 -7.58 10.79
C ALA A 5 7.22 -6.80 10.81
N SER A 6 6.65 -6.57 12.00
CA SER A 6 5.44 -5.76 12.19
C SER A 6 5.68 -4.30 11.78
N ALA A 7 6.81 -3.72 12.18
CA ALA A 7 7.19 -2.37 11.79
C ALA A 7 7.32 -2.20 10.27
N LYS A 8 7.98 -3.17 9.60
CA LYS A 8 8.08 -3.18 8.13
C LYS A 8 6.71 -3.28 7.45
N ALA A 9 5.83 -4.16 7.93
CA ALA A 9 4.49 -4.29 7.37
C ALA A 9 3.67 -2.99 7.49
N LYS A 10 3.79 -2.27 8.62
CA LYS A 10 3.17 -0.96 8.80
C LYS A 10 3.74 0.10 7.85
N ALA A 11 5.06 0.08 7.61
CA ALA A 11 5.67 0.98 6.63
C ALA A 11 5.12 0.74 5.21
N ILE A 12 4.98 -0.52 4.80
CA ILE A 12 4.40 -0.89 3.51
C ILE A 12 2.95 -0.41 3.39
N ALA A 13 2.13 -0.60 4.43
CA ALA A 13 0.76 -0.09 4.47
C ALA A 13 0.70 1.45 4.31
N ALA A 14 1.63 2.16 4.96
CA ALA A 14 1.75 3.62 4.83
C ALA A 14 2.19 4.04 3.42
N ASN A 15 3.08 3.28 2.77
CA ASN A 15 3.51 3.51 1.40
C ASN A 15 2.33 3.42 0.41
N ILE A 16 1.52 2.37 0.55
CA ILE A 16 0.30 2.18 -0.25
C ILE A 16 -0.64 3.39 -0.10
N ARG A 17 -0.87 3.83 1.14
CA ARG A 17 -1.71 4.99 1.43
C ARG A 17 -1.20 6.25 0.74
N LYS A 18 0.10 6.55 0.88
CA LYS A 18 0.72 7.75 0.30
C LYS A 18 0.60 7.78 -1.22
N LEU A 19 0.88 6.66 -1.88
CA LEU A 19 0.76 6.57 -3.33
C LEU A 19 -0.70 6.65 -3.79
N ARG A 20 -1.64 6.03 -3.06
CA ARG A 20 -3.07 6.19 -3.34
C ARG A 20 -3.49 7.67 -3.29
N GLU A 21 -3.09 8.37 -2.23
CA GLU A 21 -3.40 9.80 -2.05
C GLU A 21 -2.73 10.65 -3.14
N TYR A 22 -1.49 10.36 -3.52
CA TYR A 22 -0.81 11.03 -4.63
C TYR A 22 -1.51 10.86 -5.98
N ARG A 23 -2.11 9.69 -6.22
CA ARG A 23 -2.90 9.41 -7.44
C ARG A 23 -4.33 9.94 -7.38
N ASP A 24 -4.71 10.68 -6.33
CA ASP A 24 -6.07 11.14 -6.06
C ASP A 24 -7.13 10.01 -6.05
N TYR A 25 -6.72 8.81 -5.68
CA TYR A 25 -7.60 7.66 -5.62
C TYR A 25 -8.32 7.56 -4.29
N THR A 26 -9.63 7.32 -4.33
CA THR A 26 -10.43 7.08 -3.12
C THR A 26 -10.16 5.67 -2.57
N GLN A 27 -10.42 5.49 -1.27
CA GLN A 27 -10.37 4.16 -0.67
C GLN A 27 -11.44 3.22 -1.27
N ASP A 28 -12.61 3.75 -1.65
CA ASP A 28 -13.65 3.00 -2.35
C ASP A 28 -13.17 2.49 -3.71
N TYR A 29 -12.42 3.30 -4.46
CA TYR A 29 -11.89 2.92 -5.76
C TYR A 29 -10.95 1.70 -5.65
N LEU A 30 -9.97 1.72 -4.74
CA LEU A 30 -9.08 0.58 -4.54
C LEU A 30 -9.82 -0.62 -3.95
N ALA A 31 -10.71 -0.40 -2.98
CA ALA A 31 -11.52 -1.47 -2.39
C ALA A 31 -12.33 -2.23 -3.46
N ALA A 32 -12.91 -1.52 -4.43
CA ALA A 32 -13.62 -2.11 -5.56
C ALA A 32 -12.70 -2.97 -6.44
N LYS A 33 -11.48 -2.51 -6.74
CA LYS A 33 -10.49 -3.29 -7.51
C LYS A 33 -10.04 -4.57 -6.79
N LEU A 34 -10.07 -4.57 -5.46
CA LEU A 34 -9.74 -5.73 -4.63
C LEU A 34 -10.95 -6.61 -4.30
N ALA A 35 -12.17 -6.25 -4.76
CA ALA A 35 -13.42 -6.90 -4.38
C ALA A 35 -13.60 -7.03 -2.85
N ILE A 36 -13.26 -5.97 -2.10
CA ILE A 36 -13.44 -5.89 -0.65
C ILE A 36 -14.24 -4.64 -0.26
N SER A 37 -14.68 -4.56 0.99
CA SER A 37 -15.29 -3.34 1.51
C SER A 37 -14.25 -2.23 1.70
N GLN A 38 -14.68 -0.97 1.60
CA GLN A 38 -13.84 0.18 1.90
C GLN A 38 -13.23 0.12 3.31
N ASN A 39 -13.99 -0.33 4.31
CA ASN A 39 -13.47 -0.53 5.66
C ASN A 39 -12.36 -1.60 5.72
N ALA A 40 -12.50 -2.69 4.96
CA ALA A 40 -11.44 -3.70 4.88
C ALA A 40 -10.17 -3.14 4.24
N TYR A 41 -10.31 -2.30 3.21
CA TYR A 41 -9.19 -1.60 2.59
C TYR A 41 -8.57 -0.54 3.53
N SER A 42 -9.37 0.23 4.27
CA SER A 42 -8.88 1.17 5.29
C SER A 42 -8.05 0.47 6.37
N LYS A 43 -8.48 -0.71 6.84
CA LYS A 43 -7.69 -1.54 7.77
C LYS A 43 -6.37 -2.03 7.20
N ILE A 44 -6.28 -2.21 5.88
CA ILE A 44 -5.00 -2.50 5.20
C ILE A 44 -4.08 -1.31 5.32
N GLU A 45 -4.53 -0.10 4.95
CA GLU A 45 -3.70 1.13 5.01
C GLU A 45 -3.27 1.51 6.43
N LEU A 46 -4.08 1.16 7.43
CA LEU A 46 -3.77 1.38 8.85
C LEU A 46 -2.88 0.28 9.46
N GLY A 47 -2.58 -0.78 8.70
CA GLY A 47 -1.79 -1.92 9.19
C GLY A 47 -2.52 -2.81 10.20
N TYR A 48 -3.84 -2.70 10.31
CA TYR A 48 -4.68 -3.55 11.16
C TYR A 48 -5.02 -4.89 10.52
N SER A 49 -4.94 -4.97 9.18
CA SER A 49 -5.13 -6.21 8.43
C SER A 49 -3.83 -6.62 7.73
N ARG A 50 -3.59 -7.92 7.67
CA ARG A 50 -2.45 -8.46 6.92
C ARG A 50 -2.71 -8.34 5.43
N ILE A 51 -1.73 -7.81 4.70
CA ILE A 51 -1.72 -7.79 3.24
C ILE A 51 -1.24 -9.16 2.76
N THR A 52 -2.02 -9.81 1.90
CA THR A 52 -1.57 -11.00 1.19
C THR A 52 -0.72 -10.60 -0.02
N LEU A 53 0.14 -11.51 -0.48
CA LEU A 53 0.97 -11.24 -1.66
C LEU A 53 0.13 -10.93 -2.91
N GLU A 54 -0.98 -11.66 -3.09
CA GLU A 54 -1.94 -11.41 -4.17
C GLU A 54 -2.49 -9.98 -4.13
N ARG A 55 -2.95 -9.51 -2.96
CA ARG A 55 -3.46 -8.14 -2.80
C ARG A 55 -2.38 -7.11 -3.06
N LEU A 56 -1.13 -7.38 -2.66
CA LEU A 56 -0.02 -6.48 -2.94
C LEU A 56 0.18 -6.29 -4.45
N PHE A 57 0.14 -7.37 -5.24
CA PHE A 57 0.26 -7.29 -6.70
C PHE A 57 -0.92 -6.57 -7.35
N ILE A 58 -2.15 -6.77 -6.87
CA ILE A 58 -3.32 -6.04 -7.36
C ILE A 58 -3.16 -4.55 -7.04
N ILE A 59 -2.80 -4.20 -5.80
CA ILE A 59 -2.59 -2.81 -5.38
C ILE A 59 -1.49 -2.14 -6.21
N SER A 60 -0.35 -2.81 -6.42
CA SER A 60 0.74 -2.25 -7.21
C SER A 60 0.35 -2.01 -8.67
N ALA A 61 -0.45 -2.91 -9.25
CA ALA A 61 -0.98 -2.74 -10.60
C ALA A 61 -1.94 -1.54 -10.69
N VAL A 62 -2.85 -1.37 -9.72
CA VAL A 62 -3.79 -0.23 -9.68
C VAL A 62 -3.07 1.09 -9.45
N LEU A 63 -2.02 1.11 -8.63
CA LEU A 63 -1.21 2.30 -8.34
C LEU A 63 -0.15 2.60 -9.42
N GLU A 64 -0.01 1.70 -10.41
CA GLU A 64 0.96 1.80 -11.50
C GLU A 64 2.41 1.90 -10.99
N VAL A 65 2.76 1.03 -10.05
CA VAL A 65 4.11 0.97 -9.44
C VAL A 65 4.61 -0.46 -9.39
N ASN A 66 5.94 -0.63 -9.29
CA ASN A 66 6.49 -1.96 -9.04
C ASN A 66 6.15 -2.39 -7.60
N PRO A 67 5.68 -3.62 -7.35
CA PRO A 67 5.43 -4.12 -6.00
C PRO A 67 6.67 -4.07 -5.10
N ALA A 68 7.88 -4.18 -5.65
CA ALA A 68 9.13 -4.03 -4.90
C ALA A 68 9.28 -2.62 -4.30
N ASP A 69 8.76 -1.59 -4.98
CA ASP A 69 8.81 -0.21 -4.50
C ASP A 69 7.87 0.01 -3.32
N LEU A 70 6.71 -0.67 -3.30
CA LEU A 70 5.81 -0.66 -2.14
C LEU A 70 6.45 -1.31 -0.91
N ILE A 71 7.26 -2.35 -1.12
CA ILE A 71 7.98 -3.09 -0.07
C ILE A 71 9.16 -2.29 0.47
N SER A 72 9.70 -1.34 -0.30
CA SER A 72 10.85 -0.54 0.10
C SER A 72 10.58 0.28 1.36
N THR A 73 11.48 0.16 2.34
CA THR A 73 11.46 0.99 3.56
C THR A 73 12.36 2.22 3.45
N GLU A 74 12.97 2.44 2.28
CA GLU A 74 13.78 3.64 2.00
C GLU A 74 12.85 4.78 1.58
N THR A 75 12.75 5.80 2.42
CA THR A 75 11.88 6.98 2.20
C THR A 75 12.17 7.68 0.88
N ASP A 76 13.44 7.73 0.47
CA ASP A 76 13.90 8.44 -0.73
C ASP A 76 13.33 7.83 -2.03
N LYS A 77 13.09 6.51 -2.06
CA LYS A 77 12.51 5.84 -3.23
C LYS A 77 11.07 6.24 -3.48
N LEU A 78 10.27 6.38 -2.42
CA LEU A 78 8.89 6.84 -2.54
C LEU A 78 8.79 8.29 -2.99
N ILE A 79 9.66 9.15 -2.47
CA ILE A 79 9.71 10.56 -2.89
C ILE A 79 10.00 10.64 -4.39
N ASN A 80 10.91 9.81 -4.90
CA ASN A 80 11.21 9.78 -6.33
C ASN A 80 9.99 9.34 -7.17
N LEU A 81 9.20 8.36 -6.73
CA LEU A 81 7.98 7.92 -7.44
C LEU A 81 6.89 9.00 -7.53
N ILE A 82 6.87 9.92 -6.57
CA ILE A 82 5.89 11.02 -6.46
C ILE A 82 6.35 12.28 -7.24
N ASN A 83 7.61 12.35 -7.62
CA ASN A 83 8.17 13.50 -8.35
C ASN A 83 8.25 13.29 -9.88
N PHE A 84 7.76 12.17 -10.39
CA PHE A 84 7.56 11.86 -11.81
C PHE A 84 6.06 11.91 -12.15
#